data_AF-A0A8J6YC52-F1
#
_entry.id   AF-A0A8J6YC52-F1
#
_cell.length_a   1.000
_cell.length_b   1.000
_cell.length_c   1.000
_cell.angle_alpha   90.00
_cell.angle_beta   90.00
_cell.angle_gamma   90.00
#
_symmetry.space_group_name_H-M   'P 1'
#
loop_
_entity.id
_entity.type
_entity.pdbx_description
1 polymer ?
#
loop_
_entity_poly.entity_id
_entity_poly.type
_entity_poly.pdbx_seq_one_letter_code
_entity_poly.pdbx_strand_id
1 'polypeptide(L)'
;MKRASFRVLAAAFQSIATVAIAAAVGCGGPPRPPERPTFERVAVNQRGVGIPYGAVALFRVEQELVALRIVEAPMWGYRIEYEWNAAKVTADVFETESTGAGKTSEQEKRCAVLAGPLYLRWSRGSEDFGWLYWPEEKKNISVSSITFRSVNRINLQNPEIFWYTQDMFE
;
A
#
# COMPACT_ATOMS: atom_id res chain seq x y z
N MET A 1 -31.29 14.79 -40.43
CA MET A 1 -30.53 13.53 -40.25
C MET A 1 -29.46 13.75 -39.17
N LYS A 2 -29.39 12.84 -38.19
CA LYS A 2 -28.71 13.00 -36.90
C LYS A 2 -27.17 13.04 -37.06
N ARG A 3 -26.52 14.05 -36.48
CA ARG A 3 -25.05 14.11 -36.33
C ARG A 3 -24.66 13.20 -35.16
N ALA A 4 -23.82 12.20 -35.42
CA ALA A 4 -23.19 11.39 -34.39
C ALA A 4 -22.07 12.22 -33.73
N SER A 5 -22.21 12.50 -32.44
CA SER A 5 -21.12 13.03 -31.61
C SER A 5 -20.46 11.86 -30.89
N PHE A 6 -19.39 11.32 -31.48
CA PHE A 6 -18.44 10.48 -30.77
C PHE A 6 -17.50 11.41 -29.98
N ARG A 7 -17.66 11.48 -28.66
CA ARG A 7 -16.61 11.96 -27.76
C ARG A 7 -15.81 10.76 -27.29
N VAL A 8 -14.67 10.53 -27.94
CA VAL A 8 -13.67 9.59 -27.45
C VAL A 8 -12.90 10.31 -26.33
N LEU A 9 -13.08 9.86 -25.08
CA LEU A 9 -12.21 10.25 -23.97
C LEU A 9 -10.84 9.58 -24.21
N ALA A 10 -9.87 10.36 -24.63
CA ALA A 10 -8.47 9.97 -24.54
C ALA A 10 -7.98 10.32 -23.13
N ALA A 11 -8.08 9.38 -22.20
CA ALA A 11 -7.32 9.46 -20.95
C ALA A 11 -5.87 9.10 -21.28
N ALA A 12 -5.02 10.13 -21.39
CA ALA A 12 -3.60 9.96 -21.65
C ALA A 12 -2.94 9.32 -20.42
N PHE A 13 -2.67 8.02 -20.52
CA PHE A 13 -1.75 7.29 -19.65
C PHE A 13 -0.33 7.82 -19.86
N GLN A 14 0.17 8.61 -18.92
CA GLN A 14 1.61 8.87 -18.80
C GLN A 14 2.01 8.88 -17.34
N SER A 15 2.74 7.85 -16.91
CA SER A 15 3.75 7.92 -15.85
C SER A 15 4.54 6.62 -15.83
N ILE A 16 5.67 6.60 -16.55
CA ILE A 16 6.76 5.64 -16.28
C ILE A 16 7.86 6.44 -15.60
N ALA A 17 7.78 6.54 -14.27
CA ALA A 17 8.91 6.95 -13.45
C ALA A 17 9.50 5.67 -12.83
N THR A 18 10.41 5.05 -13.56
CA THR A 18 11.18 3.91 -13.04
C THR A 18 12.21 4.43 -12.04
N VAL A 19 11.93 4.32 -10.74
CA VAL A 19 12.94 4.55 -9.69
C VAL A 19 13.58 3.21 -9.30
N ALA A 20 14.81 3.00 -9.76
CA ALA A 20 15.75 1.95 -9.34
C ALA A 20 16.71 2.56 -8.29
N ILE A 21 17.23 1.93 -7.23
CA ILE A 21 17.17 0.61 -6.60
C ILE A 21 17.33 0.89 -5.10
N ALA A 22 16.52 0.25 -4.25
CA ALA A 22 16.69 0.33 -2.80
C ALA A 22 17.76 -0.66 -2.33
N ALA A 23 18.75 -0.19 -1.56
CA ALA A 23 19.65 -1.06 -0.83
C ALA A 23 18.83 -1.86 0.22
N ALA A 24 18.98 -3.18 0.23
CA ALA A 24 18.31 -4.02 1.21
C ALA A 24 18.94 -3.80 2.59
N VAL A 25 18.20 -3.18 3.51
CA VAL A 25 18.61 -2.98 4.90
C VAL A 25 18.11 -4.16 5.73
N GLY A 26 18.92 -4.64 6.67
CA GLY A 26 18.50 -5.63 7.64
C GLY A 26 17.44 -5.06 8.55
N CYS A 27 16.20 -5.52 8.43
CA CYS A 27 15.17 -5.29 9.43
C CYS A 27 15.07 -6.56 10.27
N GLY A 28 15.14 -6.44 11.60
CA GLY A 28 14.65 -7.52 12.45
C GLY A 28 13.20 -7.81 12.05
N GLY A 29 12.88 -9.06 11.74
CA GLY A 29 11.52 -9.46 11.33
C GLY A 29 10.48 -8.89 12.30
N PRO A 30 9.29 -8.45 11.82
CA PRO A 30 8.27 -8.01 12.75
C PRO A 30 7.81 -9.21 13.57
N PRO A 31 7.50 -9.03 14.88
CA PRO A 31 6.94 -10.09 15.67
C PRO A 31 5.64 -10.57 15.05
N ARG A 32 5.31 -11.86 15.24
CA ARG A 32 4.06 -12.39 14.73
C ARG A 32 2.89 -11.71 15.48
N PRO A 33 1.93 -11.10 14.78
CA PRO A 33 0.74 -10.50 15.37
C PRO A 33 -0.12 -11.59 16.03
N PRO A 34 -1.02 -11.23 16.95
CA PRO A 34 -1.98 -12.19 17.50
C PRO A 34 -2.87 -12.79 16.42
N GLU A 35 -3.15 -12.05 15.35
CA GLU A 35 -4.02 -12.45 14.25
C GLU A 35 -3.31 -12.33 12.88
N ARG A 36 -3.58 -13.30 12.00
CA ARG A 36 -3.07 -13.29 10.62
C ARG A 36 -3.88 -12.27 9.78
N PRO A 37 -3.24 -11.47 8.91
CA PRO A 37 -3.99 -10.58 8.02
C PRO A 37 -4.87 -11.38 7.04
N THR A 38 -5.99 -10.79 6.64
CA THR A 38 -6.94 -11.35 5.68
C THR A 38 -7.24 -10.33 4.57
N PHE A 39 -7.87 -10.77 3.47
CA PHE A 39 -8.31 -9.86 2.39
C PHE A 39 -9.40 -8.85 2.81
N GLU A 40 -9.82 -8.90 4.07
CA GLU A 40 -10.77 -7.96 4.66
C GLU A 40 -10.10 -7.08 5.71
N ARG A 41 -9.03 -7.54 6.35
CA ARG A 41 -8.39 -6.85 7.49
C ARG A 41 -6.87 -6.92 7.47
N VAL A 42 -6.23 -5.81 7.84
CA VAL A 42 -4.79 -5.81 8.12
C VAL A 42 -4.52 -6.49 9.46
N ALA A 43 -3.29 -6.97 9.64
CA ALA A 43 -2.76 -7.26 10.97
C ALA A 43 -1.82 -6.12 11.38
N VAL A 44 -1.78 -5.74 12.65
CA VAL A 44 -0.96 -4.61 13.11
C VAL A 44 -0.27 -4.96 14.41
N ASN A 45 0.96 -4.46 14.58
CA ASN A 45 1.71 -4.50 15.83
C ASN A 45 2.65 -3.28 15.93
N GLN A 46 3.46 -3.23 16.99
CA GLN A 46 4.39 -2.13 17.25
C GLN A 46 5.45 -1.92 16.15
N ARG A 47 5.77 -2.94 15.34
CA ARG A 47 6.80 -2.85 14.29
C ARG A 47 6.23 -2.60 12.90
N GLY A 48 4.99 -2.99 12.63
CA GLY A 48 4.40 -2.76 11.31
C GLY A 48 3.02 -3.36 11.10
N VAL A 49 2.67 -3.40 9.83
CA VAL A 49 1.36 -3.76 9.30
C VAL A 49 1.51 -4.96 8.36
N GLY A 50 0.81 -6.05 8.67
CA GLY A 50 0.69 -7.23 7.84
C GLY A 50 -0.39 -7.03 6.79
N ILE A 51 -0.05 -7.21 5.51
CA ILE A 51 -0.95 -7.00 4.37
C ILE A 51 -0.91 -8.24 3.47
N PRO A 52 -2.06 -8.84 3.13
CA PRO A 52 -2.11 -9.94 2.17
C PRO A 52 -1.69 -9.47 0.78
N TYR A 53 -1.02 -10.35 0.03
CA TYR A 53 -0.70 -10.05 -1.36
C TYR A 53 -1.98 -9.82 -2.18
N GLY A 54 -1.98 -8.79 -3.01
CA GLY A 54 -3.09 -8.41 -3.87
C GLY A 54 -4.18 -7.59 -3.18
N ALA A 55 -4.15 -7.44 -1.85
CA ALA A 55 -5.01 -6.52 -1.12
C ALA A 55 -4.47 -5.08 -1.19
N VAL A 56 -5.39 -4.11 -1.14
CA VAL A 56 -5.09 -2.68 -1.06
C VAL A 56 -5.24 -2.26 0.40
N ALA A 57 -4.19 -1.72 1.00
CA ALA A 57 -4.23 -1.07 2.31
C ALA A 57 -4.22 0.44 2.14
N LEU A 58 -4.98 1.17 2.96
CA LEU A 58 -4.95 2.63 2.96
C LEU A 58 -4.08 3.13 4.09
N PHE A 59 -3.18 4.04 3.74
CA PHE A 59 -2.38 4.80 4.67
C PHE A 59 -2.85 6.24 4.67
N ARG A 60 -2.86 6.86 5.84
CA ARG A 60 -3.15 8.27 6.00
C ARG A 60 -1.99 8.97 6.66
N VAL A 61 -1.55 10.07 6.07
CA VAL A 61 -0.57 10.98 6.65
C VAL A 61 -1.13 12.39 6.50
N GLU A 62 -1.45 13.03 7.62
CA GLU A 62 -2.07 14.36 7.63
C GLU A 62 -3.36 14.41 6.78
N GLN A 63 -3.33 15.12 5.65
CA GLN A 63 -4.45 15.27 4.71
C GLN A 63 -4.33 14.40 3.45
N GLU A 64 -3.27 13.60 3.36
CA GLU A 64 -3.02 12.69 2.24
C GLU A 64 -3.44 11.26 2.59
N LEU A 65 -4.06 10.58 1.63
CA LEU A 65 -4.29 9.15 1.64
C LEU A 65 -3.44 8.48 0.58
N VAL A 66 -2.88 7.33 0.92
CA VAL A 66 -2.11 6.51 -0.02
C VAL A 66 -2.69 5.11 0.00
N ALA A 67 -3.29 4.72 -1.11
CA ALA A 67 -3.70 3.33 -1.35
C ALA A 67 -2.50 2.55 -1.88
N LEU A 68 -2.04 1.54 -1.14
CA LEU A 68 -0.90 0.70 -1.51
C LEU A 68 -1.38 -0.72 -1.76
N ARG A 69 -0.97 -1.29 -2.89
CA ARG A 69 -1.16 -2.71 -3.19
C ARG A 69 0.17 -3.33 -3.52
N ILE A 70 0.40 -4.52 -3.00
CA ILE A 70 1.61 -5.30 -3.23
C ILE A 70 1.18 -6.68 -3.71
N VAL A 71 1.71 -7.13 -4.84
CA VAL A 71 1.43 -8.45 -5.42
C VAL A 71 2.72 -9.26 -5.45
N GLU A 72 2.60 -10.55 -5.16
CA GLU A 72 3.71 -11.47 -5.38
C GLU A 72 3.96 -11.62 -6.89
N ALA A 73 5.24 -11.66 -7.28
CA ALA A 73 5.69 -11.86 -8.66
C ALA A 73 6.51 -13.15 -8.78
N PRO A 74 5.92 -14.33 -8.53
CA PRO A 74 6.65 -15.58 -8.32
C PRO A 74 7.41 -16.06 -9.57
N MET A 75 6.99 -15.65 -10.77
CA MET A 75 7.66 -16.00 -12.03
C MET A 75 9.09 -15.45 -12.16
N TRP A 76 9.53 -14.61 -11.23
CA TRP A 76 10.85 -13.97 -11.24
C TRP A 76 11.66 -14.21 -9.95
N GLY A 77 11.31 -15.25 -9.20
CA GLY A 77 11.85 -15.56 -7.87
C GLY A 77 11.04 -14.87 -6.75
N TYR A 78 11.64 -14.72 -5.56
CA TYR A 78 11.06 -13.93 -4.47
C TYR A 78 11.09 -12.44 -4.85
N ARG A 79 10.09 -12.00 -5.60
CA ARG A 79 9.92 -10.60 -6.02
C ARG A 79 8.49 -10.18 -5.76
N ILE A 80 8.33 -8.88 -5.57
CA ILE A 80 7.03 -8.23 -5.47
C ILE A 80 6.93 -7.14 -6.52
N GLU A 81 5.71 -6.90 -6.99
CA GLU A 81 5.33 -5.66 -7.66
C GLU A 81 4.43 -4.88 -6.72
N TYR A 82 4.50 -3.56 -6.77
CA TYR A 82 3.65 -2.71 -5.97
C TYR A 82 3.13 -1.54 -6.81
N GLU A 83 1.92 -1.10 -6.47
CA GLU A 83 1.28 0.08 -7.02
C GLU A 83 0.79 0.94 -5.86
N TRP A 84 0.94 2.25 -5.99
CA TRP A 84 0.43 3.22 -5.04
C TRP A 84 -0.38 4.31 -5.73
N ASN A 85 -1.42 4.78 -5.07
CA ASN A 85 -2.26 5.90 -5.49
C ASN A 85 -2.32 6.87 -4.33
N ALA A 86 -1.73 8.05 -4.50
CA ALA A 86 -1.84 9.13 -3.53
C ALA A 86 -3.04 10.01 -3.90
N ALA A 87 -3.86 10.31 -2.91
CA ALA A 87 -5.08 11.08 -3.02
C ALA A 87 -5.11 12.12 -1.93
N LYS A 88 -5.64 13.30 -2.25
CA LYS A 88 -5.98 14.29 -1.24
C LYS A 88 -7.39 14.02 -0.75
N VAL A 89 -7.60 14.11 0.56
CA VAL A 89 -8.94 13.94 1.13
C VAL A 89 -9.70 15.24 1.00
N THR A 90 -10.63 15.30 0.05
CA THR A 90 -11.63 16.36 -0.06
C THR A 90 -13.01 15.77 0.25
N ALA A 91 -13.58 16.12 1.41
CA ALA A 91 -14.95 15.76 1.80
C ALA A 91 -15.31 14.26 1.58
N ASP A 92 -14.43 13.36 2.02
CA ASP A 92 -14.60 11.89 2.00
C ASP A 92 -14.53 11.21 0.61
N VAL A 93 -14.10 11.93 -0.43
CA VAL A 93 -13.83 11.35 -1.75
C VAL A 93 -12.35 11.01 -1.88
N PHE A 94 -12.06 9.78 -2.34
CA PHE A 94 -10.70 9.38 -2.72
C PHE A 94 -10.42 9.87 -4.14
N GLU A 95 -9.97 11.13 -4.27
CA GLU A 95 -9.58 11.71 -5.56
C GLU A 95 -8.08 11.52 -5.77
N THR A 96 -7.72 10.63 -6.70
CA THR A 96 -6.32 10.31 -6.98
C THR A 96 -5.60 11.50 -7.60
N GLU A 97 -4.56 11.99 -6.92
CA GLU A 97 -3.71 13.08 -7.40
C GLU A 97 -2.48 12.56 -8.13
N SER A 98 -1.89 11.45 -7.66
CA SER A 98 -0.73 10.84 -8.28
C SER A 98 -0.70 9.32 -8.10
N THR A 99 -0.03 8.66 -9.02
CA THR A 99 0.13 7.20 -9.02
C THR A 99 1.58 6.83 -9.27
N GLY A 100 2.00 5.70 -8.73
CA GLY A 100 3.28 5.11 -9.09
C GLY A 100 3.29 3.61 -8.88
N ALA A 101 4.32 2.97 -9.39
CA ALA A 101 4.50 1.55 -9.29
C ALA A 101 6.00 1.20 -9.28
N GLY A 102 6.31 -0.01 -8.82
CA GLY A 102 7.67 -0.50 -8.86
C GLY A 102 7.74 -2.01 -8.69
N LYS A 103 8.96 -2.53 -8.83
CA LYS A 103 9.28 -3.93 -8.60
C LYS A 103 10.49 -3.99 -7.71
N THR A 104 10.50 -4.93 -6.77
CA THR A 104 11.66 -5.13 -5.91
C THR A 104 11.79 -6.60 -5.52
N SER A 105 13.02 -7.00 -5.20
CA SER A 105 13.29 -8.34 -4.71
C SER A 105 12.89 -8.42 -3.25
N GLU A 106 12.12 -9.45 -2.94
CA GLU A 106 11.77 -9.81 -1.59
C GLU A 106 12.77 -10.87 -1.13
N GLN A 107 13.42 -10.66 0.01
CA GLN A 107 14.31 -11.67 0.59
C GLN A 107 13.91 -11.90 2.04
N GLU A 108 13.96 -13.16 2.46
CA GLU A 108 13.71 -13.52 3.85
C GLU A 108 14.69 -12.74 4.76
N LYS A 109 14.17 -12.14 5.85
CA LYS A 109 14.95 -11.38 6.84
C LYS A 109 15.63 -10.11 6.30
N ARG A 110 15.24 -9.63 5.11
CA ARG A 110 15.66 -8.34 4.57
C ARG A 110 14.45 -7.50 4.18
N CYS A 111 14.62 -6.19 4.28
CA CYS A 111 13.62 -5.25 3.82
C CYS A 111 13.93 -4.75 2.41
N ALA A 112 12.90 -4.61 1.60
CA ALA A 112 12.91 -3.83 0.38
C ALA A 112 12.28 -2.46 0.66
N VAL A 113 12.93 -1.38 0.23
CA VAL A 113 12.27 -0.05 0.27
C VAL A 113 11.34 0.07 -0.93
N LEU A 114 10.11 0.47 -0.67
CA LEU A 114 9.11 0.80 -1.67
C LEU A 114 9.21 2.29 -1.96
N ALA A 115 9.55 2.64 -3.21
CA ALA A 115 9.61 4.02 -3.65
C ALA A 115 8.19 4.59 -3.78
N GLY A 116 7.95 5.76 -3.20
CA GLY A 116 6.64 6.38 -3.19
C GLY A 116 6.53 7.46 -2.11
N PRO A 117 5.33 8.00 -1.89
CA PRO A 117 5.11 9.15 -1.00
C PRO A 117 5.43 8.89 0.49
N LEU A 118 5.46 7.61 0.89
CA LEU A 118 5.58 7.21 2.30
C LEU A 118 6.89 6.53 2.67
N TYR A 119 7.84 6.35 1.74
CA TYR A 119 9.12 5.66 1.98
C TYR A 119 8.99 4.44 2.91
N LEU A 120 8.29 3.42 2.43
CA LEU A 120 7.91 2.28 3.25
C LEU A 120 8.90 1.13 3.08
N ARG A 121 9.14 0.36 4.14
CA ARG A 121 9.96 -0.85 4.09
C ARG A 121 9.06 -2.08 4.11
N TRP A 122 9.27 -2.99 3.18
CA TRP A 122 8.53 -4.24 3.03
C TRP A 122 9.41 -5.45 3.32
N SER A 123 8.89 -6.47 3.99
CA SER A 123 9.55 -7.77 4.09
C SER A 123 8.54 -8.91 4.01
N ARG A 124 8.99 -10.06 3.51
CA ARG A 124 8.17 -11.28 3.43
C ARG A 124 7.74 -11.71 4.82
N GLY A 125 6.45 -11.97 4.99
CA GLY A 125 5.90 -12.59 6.20
C GLY A 125 5.62 -14.07 5.99
N SER A 126 5.01 -14.42 4.85
CA SER A 126 4.72 -15.79 4.40
C SER A 126 4.56 -15.81 2.88
N GLU A 127 4.00 -16.89 2.34
CA GLU A 127 3.60 -17.00 0.93
C GLU A 127 2.39 -16.12 0.60
N ASP A 128 1.49 -15.86 1.55
CA ASP A 128 0.23 -15.16 1.27
C ASP A 128 0.22 -13.69 1.70
N PHE A 129 1.21 -13.26 2.48
CA PHE A 129 1.27 -11.90 3.01
C PHE A 129 2.70 -11.49 3.36
N GLY A 130 2.90 -10.18 3.48
CA GLY A 130 4.11 -9.63 4.07
C GLY A 130 3.86 -8.45 4.98
N TRP A 131 4.94 -7.81 5.37
CA TRP A 131 4.98 -6.80 6.41
C TRP A 131 5.51 -5.50 5.90
N LEU A 132 4.73 -4.46 6.13
CA LEU A 132 5.12 -3.08 5.94
C LEU A 132 5.52 -2.50 7.29
N TYR A 133 6.77 -2.09 7.45
CA TYR A 133 7.25 -1.51 8.70
C TYR A 133 6.78 -0.06 8.84
N TRP A 134 6.49 0.34 10.08
CA TRP A 134 6.21 1.74 10.38
C TRP A 134 7.41 2.61 9.98
N PRO A 135 7.19 3.71 9.24
CA PRO A 135 8.27 4.62 8.85
C PRO A 135 8.79 5.37 10.08
N GLU A 136 10.08 5.21 10.36
CA GLU A 136 10.77 5.89 11.49
C GLU A 136 10.71 7.43 11.36
N GLU A 137 10.70 7.93 10.12
CA GLU A 137 10.73 9.36 9.79
C GLU A 137 9.34 10.03 9.82
N LYS A 138 8.25 9.26 9.70
CA LYS A 138 6.87 9.77 9.63
C LYS A 138 6.01 9.17 10.74
N LYS A 139 6.09 9.76 11.95
CA LYS A 139 5.38 9.26 13.14
C LYS A 139 3.86 9.42 13.13
N ASN A 140 3.33 10.29 12.27
CA ASN A 140 1.88 10.59 12.18
C ASN A 140 1.18 9.79 11.05
N ILE A 141 1.68 8.59 10.77
CA ILE A 141 1.04 7.68 9.82
C ILE A 141 0.01 6.81 10.53
N SER A 142 -1.12 6.62 9.87
CA SER A 142 -2.10 5.61 10.26
C SER A 142 -2.43 4.70 9.10
N VAL A 143 -2.94 3.50 9.39
CA VAL A 143 -3.39 2.52 8.41
C VAL A 143 -4.85 2.14 8.66
N SER A 144 -5.62 1.91 7.60
CA SER A 144 -6.99 1.42 7.72
C SER A 144 -7.03 0.01 8.32
N SER A 145 -8.01 -0.26 9.19
CA SER A 145 -8.26 -1.57 9.79
C SER A 145 -8.66 -2.62 8.76
N ILE A 146 -9.36 -2.18 7.71
CA ILE A 146 -9.81 -3.01 6.62
C ILE A 146 -8.90 -2.87 5.40
N THR A 147 -8.92 -3.88 4.53
CA THR A 147 -8.31 -3.83 3.21
C THR A 147 -9.36 -3.82 2.10
N PHE A 148 -8.95 -3.44 0.89
CA PHE A 148 -9.83 -3.33 -0.28
C PHE A 148 -9.30 -4.22 -1.41
N ARG A 149 -10.21 -4.70 -2.27
CA ARG A 149 -9.83 -5.49 -3.45
C ARG A 149 -9.25 -4.63 -4.59
N SER A 150 -9.58 -3.34 -4.62
CA SER A 150 -9.20 -2.39 -5.67
C SER A 150 -9.36 -0.97 -5.17
N VAL A 151 -8.49 -0.07 -5.65
CA VAL A 151 -8.56 1.38 -5.38
C VAL A 151 -9.91 1.98 -5.82
N ASN A 152 -10.48 1.49 -6.92
CA ASN A 152 -11.78 1.94 -7.43
C ASN A 152 -12.98 1.53 -6.56
N ARG A 153 -12.75 0.77 -5.49
CA ARG A 153 -13.79 0.29 -4.55
C ARG A 153 -13.58 0.82 -3.14
N ILE A 154 -12.72 1.81 -2.95
CA ILE A 154 -12.53 2.46 -1.66
C ILE A 154 -13.77 3.30 -1.35
N ASN A 155 -14.44 2.98 -0.24
CA ASN A 155 -15.51 3.80 0.33
C ASN A 155 -15.05 4.31 1.69
N LEU A 156 -14.61 5.58 1.75
CA LEU A 156 -14.11 6.19 2.98
C LEU A 156 -15.21 6.43 4.04
N GLN A 157 -16.49 6.35 3.64
CA GLN A 157 -17.63 6.47 4.55
C GLN A 157 -17.99 5.13 5.20
N ASN A 158 -17.23 4.05 4.94
CA ASN A 158 -17.47 2.77 5.60
C ASN A 158 -17.22 2.93 7.12
N PRO A 159 -18.24 2.78 7.99
CA PRO A 159 -18.11 2.97 9.42
C PRO A 159 -17.21 1.91 10.09
N GLU A 160 -16.89 0.82 9.40
CA GLU A 160 -15.97 -0.20 9.89
C GLU A 160 -14.49 0.18 9.73
N ILE A 161 -14.20 1.27 8.98
CA ILE A 161 -12.83 1.79 8.86
C ILE A 161 -12.44 2.44 10.19
N PHE A 162 -11.54 1.76 10.87
CA PHE A 162 -10.78 2.29 12.00
C PHE A 162 -9.35 2.59 11.54
N TRP A 163 -8.70 3.58 12.12
CA TRP A 163 -7.34 3.97 11.74
C TRP A 163 -6.37 3.60 12.85
N TYR A 164 -5.50 2.63 12.57
CA TYR A 164 -4.44 2.21 13.49
C TYR A 164 -3.23 3.12 13.36
N THR A 165 -2.68 3.56 14.48
CA THR A 165 -1.39 4.24 14.58
C THR A 165 -0.40 3.36 15.35
N GLN A 166 0.90 3.61 15.19
CA GLN A 166 1.94 2.79 15.83
C GLN A 166 1.87 2.80 17.36
N ASP A 167 1.53 3.95 17.95
CA ASP A 167 1.41 4.17 19.40
C ASP A 167 0.27 3.41 20.07
N MET A 168 -0.66 2.83 19.30
CA MET A 168 -1.68 1.92 19.82
C MET A 168 -1.14 0.56 20.26
N PHE A 169 0.13 0.26 19.96
CA PHE A 169 0.75 -1.03 20.22
C PHE A 169 2.03 -0.83 21.06
N GLU A 170 1.88 -1.00 22.38
CA GLU A 170 2.96 -0.96 23.37
C GLU A 170 3.71 -2.30 23.52
#